data_AF-A0A7S0K034-F1
#
_entry.id   AF-A0A7S0K034-F1
#
_cell.length_a   1.000
_cell.length_b   1.000
_cell.length_c   1.000
_cell.angle_alpha   90.00
_cell.angle_beta   90.00
_cell.angle_gamma   90.00
#
_symmetry.space_group_name_H-M   'P 1'
#
loop_
_entity.id
_entity.type
_entity.pdbx_description
1 polymer ?
#
loop_
_entity_poly.entity_id
_entity_poly.type
_entity_poly.pdbx_seq_one_letter_code
_entity_poly.pdbx_strand_id
1 'polypeptide(L)'
;MRPEGTAAIMRAAVRAGMAASGRAVRAAYLGPMFRYERPQRGRYRQFTQCGVELLGDPSVEADAEAIAAALDFLREAGVPPSGSRLELQLNSLGDDESRRSHAAALTAYLERHRSELSAESVARLNRGSCLRVLDSKHPGDQAVAVSAPRTLDHLSAASGARHARLEALLERLGVDCVVPTPSLVRGLDYYKECVFEAVLRPTELGEGPCGDGSAGDWAGAAPAADAEAAGLAASRVGTVLAGGRYDGLTQRFGAPSLPGIGWAAGADRVALLGGTRANVHEWRPSVAVLVLGDGEAQGSAACGAAAVARQALKAAGAAAGSSVSLQAGTGTKVGARLAAAARAGATHAIIVGEDEVREGSIVVRHLASRAQQRVETTAAAIGAALLHVGSQ
;
A
#
# COMPACT_ATOMS: atom_id res chain seq x y z
N MET A 1 -11.35 -23.21 3.96
CA MET A 1 -11.27 -21.89 4.62
C MET A 1 -10.22 -21.05 3.91
N ARG A 2 -10.47 -19.76 3.65
CA ARG A 2 -9.50 -18.89 2.95
C ARG A 2 -8.50 -18.28 3.94
N PRO A 3 -7.19 -18.30 3.68
CA PRO A 3 -6.19 -17.68 4.54
C PRO A 3 -5.91 -16.20 4.22
N GLU A 4 -6.37 -15.73 3.05
CA GLU A 4 -6.20 -14.37 2.52
C GLU A 4 -7.23 -14.12 1.37
N GLY A 5 -7.36 -12.86 0.92
CA GLY A 5 -8.40 -12.44 -0.03
C GLY A 5 -7.98 -12.34 -1.50
N THR A 6 -6.72 -12.02 -1.79
CA THR A 6 -6.17 -11.75 -3.12
C THR A 6 -6.32 -12.95 -4.06
N ALA A 7 -5.91 -14.17 -3.66
CA ALA A 7 -6.08 -15.35 -4.52
C ALA A 7 -7.54 -15.65 -4.86
N ALA A 8 -8.48 -15.38 -3.95
CA ALA A 8 -9.90 -15.58 -4.20
C ALA A 8 -10.45 -14.57 -5.20
N ILE A 9 -10.04 -13.30 -5.10
CA ILE A 9 -10.38 -12.24 -6.07
C ILE A 9 -9.77 -12.56 -7.44
N MET A 10 -8.51 -13.00 -7.48
CA MET A 10 -7.86 -13.42 -8.73
C MET A 10 -8.59 -14.56 -9.42
N ARG A 11 -8.98 -15.59 -8.67
CA ARG A 11 -9.77 -16.69 -9.22
C ARG A 11 -11.12 -16.21 -9.76
N ALA A 12 -11.77 -15.26 -9.08
CA ALA A 12 -13.01 -14.65 -9.58
C ALA A 12 -12.78 -13.88 -10.88
N ALA A 13 -11.68 -13.11 -10.96
CA ALA A 13 -11.30 -12.36 -12.16
C ALA A 13 -10.99 -13.28 -13.35
N VAL A 14 -10.28 -14.39 -13.11
CA VAL A 14 -10.02 -15.43 -14.12
C VAL A 14 -11.33 -16.02 -14.63
N ARG A 15 -12.25 -16.40 -13.73
CA ARG A 15 -13.56 -16.97 -14.10
C ARG A 15 -14.43 -15.98 -14.89
N ALA A 16 -14.28 -14.69 -14.62
CA ALA A 16 -14.97 -13.62 -15.33
C ALA A 16 -14.30 -13.25 -16.68
N GLY A 17 -13.20 -13.92 -17.07
CA GLY A 17 -12.49 -13.64 -18.32
C GLY A 17 -11.80 -12.28 -18.34
N MET A 18 -11.46 -11.72 -17.17
CA MET A 18 -11.00 -10.34 -17.07
C MET A 18 -9.68 -10.07 -17.81
N ALA A 19 -8.76 -11.03 -17.87
CA ALA A 19 -7.51 -10.89 -18.61
C ALA A 19 -7.75 -10.59 -20.11
N ALA A 20 -8.79 -11.18 -20.70
CA ALA A 20 -9.14 -10.94 -22.11
C ALA A 20 -9.90 -9.62 -22.32
N SER A 21 -10.45 -9.01 -21.26
CA SER A 21 -11.29 -7.82 -21.38
C SER A 21 -10.51 -6.53 -21.67
N GLY A 22 -9.20 -6.50 -21.36
CA GLY A 22 -8.37 -5.30 -21.44
C GLY A 22 -8.80 -4.16 -20.50
N ARG A 23 -9.71 -4.44 -19.54
CA ARG A 23 -10.26 -3.43 -18.63
C ARG A 23 -9.57 -3.49 -17.28
N ALA A 24 -9.20 -2.32 -16.78
CA ALA A 24 -8.82 -2.15 -15.39
C ALA A 24 -10.05 -2.27 -14.47
N VAL A 25 -9.91 -2.99 -13.35
CA VAL A 25 -10.96 -3.20 -12.35
C VAL A 25 -10.40 -2.92 -10.96
N ARG A 26 -11.18 -2.20 -10.17
CA ARG A 26 -10.96 -2.01 -8.74
C ARG A 26 -11.95 -2.87 -7.99
N ALA A 27 -11.44 -3.80 -7.19
CA ALA A 27 -12.22 -4.63 -6.30
C ALA A 27 -11.87 -4.29 -4.85
N ALA A 28 -12.84 -4.43 -3.96
CA ALA A 28 -12.63 -4.36 -2.51
C ALA A 28 -13.31 -5.55 -1.85
N TYR A 29 -12.81 -5.95 -0.69
CA TYR A 29 -13.41 -7.01 0.10
C TYR A 29 -13.30 -6.72 1.59
N LEU A 30 -14.23 -7.31 2.34
CA LEU A 30 -14.23 -7.39 3.79
C LEU A 30 -14.74 -8.77 4.18
N GLY A 31 -14.05 -9.46 5.08
CA GLY A 31 -14.61 -10.68 5.69
C GLY A 31 -13.59 -11.55 6.39
N PRO A 32 -14.03 -12.74 6.85
CA PRO A 32 -13.19 -13.60 7.68
C PRO A 32 -12.09 -14.28 6.86
N MET A 33 -10.94 -14.41 7.50
CA MET A 33 -9.74 -15.14 7.06
C MET A 33 -9.33 -16.11 8.17
N PHE A 34 -8.72 -17.23 7.78
CA PHE A 34 -8.39 -18.33 8.69
C PHE A 34 -6.93 -18.76 8.54
N ARG A 35 -6.14 -18.65 9.62
CA ARG A 35 -4.74 -19.07 9.64
C ARG A 35 -4.45 -19.92 10.87
N TYR A 36 -3.80 -21.05 10.64
CA TYR A 36 -3.39 -21.94 11.72
C TYR A 36 -2.05 -21.46 12.29
N GLU A 37 -2.10 -20.41 13.10
CA GLU A 37 -0.96 -19.84 13.83
C GLU A 37 -1.12 -20.04 15.35
N ARG A 38 -0.02 -19.92 16.11
CA ARG A 38 -0.06 -19.89 17.58
C ARG A 38 -0.80 -18.60 18.00
N PRO A 39 -1.92 -18.69 18.75
CA PRO A 39 -2.67 -17.51 19.14
C PRO A 39 -1.83 -16.52 19.96
N GLN A 40 -1.91 -15.24 19.63
CA GLN A 40 -1.29 -14.13 20.35
C GLN A 40 -2.23 -12.91 20.29
N ARG A 41 -2.03 -11.88 21.12
CA ARG A 41 -2.83 -10.65 21.08
C ARG A 41 -2.76 -10.02 19.68
N GLY A 42 -3.91 -9.85 19.03
CA GLY A 42 -4.00 -9.35 17.65
C GLY A 42 -3.68 -10.37 16.54
N ARG A 43 -3.40 -11.63 16.89
CA ARG A 43 -3.23 -12.77 15.96
C ARG A 43 -4.17 -13.89 16.32
N TYR A 44 -5.35 -13.85 15.70
CA TYR A 44 -6.40 -14.84 15.88
C TYR A 44 -6.37 -15.91 14.78
N ARG A 45 -6.87 -17.11 15.09
CA ARG A 45 -7.02 -18.16 14.08
C ARG A 45 -8.10 -17.85 13.04
N GLN A 46 -9.12 -17.10 13.46
CA GLN A 46 -10.07 -16.42 12.60
C GLN A 46 -9.95 -14.92 12.86
N PHE A 47 -9.72 -14.13 11.83
CA PHE A 47 -9.65 -12.67 11.90
C PHE A 47 -10.37 -12.06 10.70
N THR A 48 -10.76 -10.80 10.81
CA THR A 48 -11.41 -10.06 9.73
C THR A 48 -10.35 -9.29 8.95
N GLN A 49 -10.34 -9.47 7.63
CA GLN A 49 -9.45 -8.73 6.74
C GLN A 49 -10.30 -7.87 5.80
N CYS A 50 -9.86 -6.64 5.59
CA CYS A 50 -10.28 -5.84 4.44
C CYS A 50 -9.12 -5.68 3.46
N GLY A 51 -9.43 -5.40 2.21
CA GLY A 51 -8.42 -5.12 1.21
C GLY A 51 -9.00 -4.59 -0.08
N VAL A 52 -8.13 -4.07 -0.92
CA VAL A 52 -8.44 -3.61 -2.27
C VAL A 52 -7.48 -4.24 -3.27
N GLU A 53 -7.98 -4.49 -4.47
CA GLU A 53 -7.21 -5.06 -5.57
C GLU A 53 -7.47 -4.22 -6.84
N LEU A 54 -6.41 -3.72 -7.45
CA LEU A 54 -6.41 -3.07 -8.75
C LEU A 54 -5.87 -4.07 -9.76
N LEU A 55 -6.73 -4.50 -10.69
CA LEU A 55 -6.45 -5.56 -11.65
C LEU A 55 -6.47 -5.01 -13.07
N GLY A 56 -5.57 -5.50 -13.92
CA GLY A 56 -5.53 -5.17 -15.35
C GLY A 56 -4.80 -3.88 -15.71
N ASP A 57 -4.21 -3.18 -14.74
CA ASP A 57 -3.40 -1.99 -14.98
C ASP A 57 -1.91 -2.23 -14.61
N PRO A 58 -1.01 -2.29 -15.61
CA PRO A 58 0.41 -2.50 -15.38
C PRO A 58 1.17 -1.21 -15.00
N SER A 59 0.52 -0.04 -15.07
CA SER A 59 1.17 1.25 -14.85
C SER A 59 1.75 1.40 -13.44
N VAL A 60 2.73 2.29 -13.29
CA VAL A 60 3.27 2.66 -11.96
C VAL A 60 2.28 3.55 -11.21
N GLU A 61 1.45 4.28 -11.93
CA GLU A 61 0.36 5.08 -11.41
C GLU A 61 -0.66 4.22 -10.65
N ALA A 62 -0.91 2.99 -11.09
CA ALA A 62 -1.74 2.04 -10.34
C ALA A 62 -1.09 1.64 -9.00
N ASP A 63 0.24 1.59 -8.94
CA ASP A 63 0.96 1.32 -7.68
C ASP A 63 0.81 2.50 -6.72
N ALA A 64 1.01 3.71 -7.24
CA ALA A 64 0.81 4.95 -6.49
C ALA A 64 -0.65 5.12 -6.02
N GLU A 65 -1.63 4.79 -6.85
CA GLU A 65 -3.05 4.78 -6.49
C GLU A 65 -3.34 3.79 -5.35
N ALA A 66 -2.81 2.56 -5.43
CA ALA A 66 -3.03 1.56 -4.40
C ALA A 66 -2.43 1.99 -3.05
N ILE A 67 -1.22 2.56 -3.06
CA ILE A 67 -0.57 3.10 -1.86
C ILE A 67 -1.34 4.32 -1.31
N ALA A 68 -1.75 5.26 -2.16
CA ALA A 68 -2.54 6.41 -1.75
C ALA A 68 -3.86 5.98 -1.11
N ALA A 69 -4.57 5.01 -1.71
CA ALA A 69 -5.80 4.44 -1.17
C ALA A 69 -5.57 3.74 0.19
N ALA A 70 -4.43 3.09 0.39
CA ALA A 70 -4.06 2.50 1.68
C ALA A 70 -3.88 3.57 2.77
N LEU A 71 -3.13 4.63 2.47
CA LEU A 71 -2.86 5.71 3.41
C LEU A 71 -4.12 6.51 3.74
N ASP A 72 -4.97 6.75 2.74
CA ASP A 72 -6.27 7.39 2.95
C ASP A 72 -7.18 6.51 3.81
N PHE A 73 -7.23 5.20 3.55
CA PHE A 73 -7.97 4.26 4.40
C PHE A 73 -7.52 4.30 5.86
N LEU A 74 -6.21 4.30 6.12
CA LEU A 74 -5.68 4.38 7.49
C LEU A 74 -6.04 5.70 8.16
N ARG A 75 -5.89 6.83 7.44
CA ARG A 75 -6.24 8.16 7.96
C ARG A 75 -7.73 8.24 8.34
N GLU A 76 -8.61 7.77 7.47
CA GLU A 76 -10.07 7.77 7.69
C GLU A 76 -10.47 6.80 8.81
N ALA A 77 -9.73 5.69 8.98
CA ALA A 77 -9.91 4.78 10.10
C ALA A 77 -9.39 5.33 11.44
N GLY A 78 -8.96 6.60 11.50
CA GLY A 78 -8.47 7.25 12.71
C GLY A 78 -7.03 6.88 13.07
N VAL A 79 -6.31 6.18 12.20
CA VAL A 79 -4.87 5.94 12.39
C VAL A 79 -4.13 7.25 12.12
N PRO A 80 -3.35 7.78 13.09
CA PRO A 80 -2.74 9.09 12.96
C PRO A 80 -1.88 9.21 11.68
N PRO A 81 -2.02 10.31 10.92
CA PRO A 81 -1.29 10.51 9.68
C PRO A 81 0.23 10.64 9.91
N SER A 82 0.94 10.52 8.80
CA SER A 82 2.38 10.76 8.63
C SER A 82 2.89 11.93 9.46
N GLY A 83 4.06 11.75 10.10
CA GLY A 83 4.69 12.75 10.97
C GLY A 83 4.48 12.56 12.47
N SER A 84 3.58 11.67 12.91
CA SER A 84 3.34 11.43 14.34
C SER A 84 3.63 10.00 14.83
N ARG A 85 3.64 8.98 13.94
CA ARG A 85 3.92 7.56 14.27
C ARG A 85 3.94 6.60 13.08
N LEU A 86 3.32 6.92 11.94
CA LEU A 86 3.19 6.02 10.78
C LEU A 86 4.39 6.12 9.82
N GLU A 87 4.96 4.97 9.46
CA GLU A 87 5.97 4.79 8.41
C GLU A 87 5.40 3.93 7.28
N LEU A 88 5.62 4.36 6.03
CA LEU A 88 5.41 3.56 4.85
C LEU A 88 6.74 2.95 4.43
N GLN A 89 6.97 1.70 4.81
CA GLN A 89 8.13 0.95 4.36
C GLN A 89 7.92 0.54 2.90
N LEU A 90 8.89 0.85 2.04
CA LEU A 90 8.83 0.59 0.60
C LEU A 90 10.06 -0.20 0.14
N ASN A 91 9.84 -1.14 -0.76
CA ASN A 91 10.89 -1.89 -1.44
C ASN A 91 10.43 -2.33 -2.84
N SER A 92 11.36 -2.81 -3.68
CA SER A 92 11.05 -3.50 -4.93
C SER A 92 11.71 -4.88 -4.94
N LEU A 93 10.93 -5.90 -5.28
CA LEU A 93 11.44 -7.25 -5.54
C LEU A 93 11.92 -7.44 -6.99
N GLY A 94 11.65 -6.45 -7.84
CA GLY A 94 11.95 -6.46 -9.27
C GLY A 94 11.24 -7.54 -10.08
N ASP A 95 11.66 -7.65 -11.33
CA ASP A 95 11.25 -8.66 -12.30
C ASP A 95 11.99 -10.02 -12.10
N ASP A 96 11.75 -10.96 -13.00
CA ASP A 96 12.35 -12.30 -12.90
C ASP A 96 13.88 -12.27 -13.11
N GLU A 97 14.42 -11.29 -13.85
CA GLU A 97 15.86 -11.09 -14.00
C GLU A 97 16.49 -10.60 -12.69
N SER A 98 15.89 -9.56 -12.12
CA SER A 98 16.28 -8.97 -10.83
C SER A 98 16.28 -10.01 -9.73
N ARG A 99 15.22 -10.83 -9.65
CA ARG A 99 15.10 -11.92 -8.66
C ARG A 99 16.17 -12.99 -8.82
N ARG A 100 16.52 -13.37 -10.06
CA ARG A 100 17.60 -14.34 -10.30
C ARG A 100 18.95 -13.78 -9.83
N SER A 101 19.24 -12.53 -10.20
CA SER A 101 20.48 -11.83 -9.80
C SER A 101 20.60 -11.73 -8.28
N HIS A 102 19.54 -11.24 -7.61
CA HIS A 102 19.50 -11.11 -6.16
C HIS A 102 19.56 -12.45 -5.44
N ALA A 103 18.80 -13.45 -5.89
CA ALA A 103 18.79 -14.76 -5.25
C ALA A 103 20.15 -15.45 -5.30
N ALA A 104 20.90 -15.30 -6.41
CA ALA A 104 22.25 -15.83 -6.51
C ALA A 104 23.19 -15.15 -5.50
N ALA A 105 23.18 -13.82 -5.44
CA ALA A 105 24.00 -13.05 -4.50
C ALA A 105 23.64 -13.35 -3.03
N LEU A 106 22.34 -13.38 -2.70
CA LEU A 106 21.85 -13.67 -1.35
C LEU A 106 22.17 -15.10 -0.92
N THR A 107 22.02 -16.09 -1.82
CA THR A 107 22.37 -17.48 -1.50
C THR A 107 23.86 -17.61 -1.21
N ALA A 108 24.72 -17.03 -2.07
CA ALA A 108 26.17 -17.05 -1.84
C ALA A 108 26.56 -16.34 -0.53
N TYR A 109 25.86 -15.27 -0.17
CA TYR A 109 26.03 -14.58 1.11
C TYR A 109 25.64 -15.48 2.30
N LEU A 110 24.42 -16.02 2.29
CA LEU A 110 23.88 -16.83 3.39
C LEU A 110 24.67 -18.14 3.59
N GLU A 111 25.20 -18.75 2.53
CA GLU A 111 26.06 -19.93 2.66
C GLU A 111 27.38 -19.62 3.39
N ARG A 112 27.95 -18.42 3.23
CA ARG A 112 29.14 -18.01 4.00
C ARG A 112 28.83 -17.81 5.49
N HIS A 113 27.61 -17.41 5.81
CA HIS A 113 27.14 -17.18 7.18
C HIS A 113 26.33 -18.36 7.74
N ARG A 114 26.38 -19.53 7.10
CA ARG A 114 25.51 -20.67 7.39
C ARG A 114 25.58 -21.13 8.86
N SER A 115 26.76 -21.04 9.48
CA SER A 115 26.97 -21.40 10.89
C SER A 115 26.32 -20.44 11.88
N GLU A 116 26.03 -19.21 11.46
CA GLU A 116 25.39 -18.17 12.28
C GLU A 116 23.85 -18.21 12.18
N LEU A 117 23.34 -18.93 11.18
CA LEU A 117 21.91 -19.05 10.93
C LEU A 117 21.25 -20.07 11.87
N SER A 118 20.00 -19.81 12.20
CA SER A 118 19.13 -20.75 12.90
C SER A 118 18.88 -22.01 12.06
N ALA A 119 18.58 -23.13 12.73
CA ALA A 119 18.26 -24.38 12.05
C ALA A 119 17.09 -24.23 11.06
N GLU A 120 16.11 -23.38 11.39
CA GLU A 120 14.99 -23.08 10.49
C GLU A 120 15.45 -22.34 9.23
N SER A 121 16.31 -21.33 9.38
CA SER A 121 16.86 -20.57 8.26
C SER A 121 17.78 -21.41 7.37
N VAL A 122 18.59 -22.29 7.96
CA VAL A 122 19.37 -23.29 7.20
C VAL A 122 18.43 -24.21 6.41
N ALA A 123 17.32 -24.67 7.02
CA ALA A 123 16.33 -25.49 6.32
C ALA A 123 15.60 -24.72 5.20
N ARG A 124 15.37 -23.40 5.35
CA ARG A 124 14.81 -22.54 4.29
C ARG A 124 15.80 -22.37 3.14
N LEU A 125 17.08 -22.13 3.45
CA LEU A 125 18.17 -22.02 2.48
C LEU A 125 18.31 -23.29 1.64
N ASN A 126 18.33 -24.46 2.28
CA ASN A 126 18.41 -25.75 1.59
C ASN A 126 17.25 -26.03 0.62
N ARG A 127 16.08 -25.43 0.87
CA ARG A 127 14.90 -25.53 0.00
C ARG A 127 14.83 -24.45 -1.08
N GLY A 128 15.88 -23.63 -1.21
CA GLY A 128 15.94 -22.53 -2.19
C GLY A 128 15.12 -21.30 -1.80
N SER A 129 14.70 -21.18 -0.53
CA SER A 129 13.86 -20.06 -0.05
C SER A 129 14.70 -19.00 0.68
N CYS A 130 15.75 -18.49 0.01
CA CYS A 130 16.71 -17.55 0.61
C CYS A 130 16.06 -16.23 1.08
N LEU A 131 15.08 -15.69 0.34
CA LEU A 131 14.35 -14.47 0.75
C LEU A 131 13.65 -14.62 2.10
N ARG A 132 13.13 -15.81 2.43
CA ARG A 132 12.44 -16.03 3.72
C ARG A 132 13.39 -16.02 4.90
N VAL A 133 14.70 -16.12 4.69
CA VAL A 133 15.68 -15.96 5.78
C VAL A 133 15.66 -14.51 6.29
N LEU A 134 15.44 -13.53 5.40
CA LEU A 134 15.41 -12.11 5.75
C LEU A 134 14.23 -11.70 6.65
N ASP A 135 13.14 -12.48 6.67
CA ASP A 135 11.98 -12.24 7.55
C ASP A 135 12.07 -12.99 8.89
N SER A 136 13.15 -13.75 9.14
CA SER A 136 13.32 -14.48 10.39
C SER A 136 13.29 -13.54 11.61
N LYS A 137 12.70 -14.02 12.71
CA LYS A 137 12.69 -13.32 14.01
C LYS A 137 13.76 -13.85 14.96
N HIS A 138 14.59 -14.80 14.52
CA HIS A 138 15.70 -15.30 15.31
C HIS A 138 16.82 -14.24 15.38
N PRO A 139 17.35 -13.88 16.56
CA PRO A 139 18.35 -12.82 16.70
C PRO A 139 19.60 -13.01 15.83
N GLY A 140 20.10 -14.25 15.73
CA GLY A 140 21.25 -14.57 14.87
C GLY A 140 20.96 -14.36 13.38
N ASP A 141 19.75 -14.72 12.93
CA ASP A 141 19.35 -14.50 11.53
C ASP A 141 19.20 -13.01 11.24
N GLN A 142 18.67 -12.25 12.21
CA GLN A 142 18.51 -10.80 12.10
C GLN A 142 19.87 -10.11 12.01
N ALA A 143 20.86 -10.53 12.80
CA ALA A 143 22.22 -10.00 12.74
C ALA A 143 22.86 -10.21 11.37
N VAL A 144 22.72 -11.41 10.80
CA VAL A 144 23.20 -11.73 9.44
C VAL A 144 22.41 -10.92 8.39
N ALA A 145 21.10 -10.78 8.54
CA ALA A 145 20.25 -10.09 7.57
C ALA A 145 20.60 -8.59 7.39
N VAL A 146 21.18 -7.93 8.39
CA VAL A 146 21.56 -6.50 8.32
C VAL A 146 22.52 -6.22 7.17
N SER A 147 23.45 -7.12 6.89
CA SER A 147 24.48 -6.97 5.85
C SER A 147 24.18 -7.78 4.59
N ALA A 148 22.97 -8.31 4.46
CA ALA A 148 22.58 -9.10 3.30
C ALA A 148 22.50 -8.23 2.03
N PRO A 149 22.81 -8.79 0.84
CA PRO A 149 22.62 -8.11 -0.43
C PRO A 149 21.21 -7.54 -0.56
N ARG A 150 21.09 -6.26 -0.92
CA ARG A 150 19.82 -5.55 -1.02
C ARG A 150 19.19 -5.81 -2.38
N THR A 151 17.89 -6.07 -2.44
CA THR A 151 17.23 -6.33 -3.74
C THR A 151 17.32 -5.13 -4.70
N LEU A 152 17.33 -3.90 -4.16
CA LEU A 152 17.47 -2.66 -4.95
C LEU A 152 18.79 -2.59 -5.74
N ASP A 153 19.87 -3.20 -5.26
CA ASP A 153 21.18 -3.22 -5.94
C ASP A 153 21.23 -4.20 -7.13
N HIS A 154 20.18 -5.01 -7.29
CA HIS A 154 20.09 -6.08 -8.28
C HIS A 154 18.92 -5.88 -9.26
N LEU A 155 18.26 -4.73 -9.24
CA LEU A 155 17.16 -4.45 -10.16
C LEU A 155 17.66 -4.37 -11.60
N SER A 156 16.88 -4.92 -12.53
CA SER A 156 17.02 -4.65 -13.95
C SER A 156 16.83 -3.16 -14.23
N ALA A 157 17.31 -2.68 -15.38
CA ALA A 157 17.12 -1.27 -15.76
C ALA A 157 15.63 -0.87 -15.76
N ALA A 158 14.75 -1.78 -16.19
CA ALA A 158 13.30 -1.55 -16.21
C ALA A 158 12.70 -1.48 -14.81
N SER A 159 12.99 -2.44 -13.92
CA SER A 159 12.48 -2.43 -12.55
C SER A 159 13.08 -1.28 -11.72
N GLY A 160 14.33 -0.89 -11.99
CA GLY A 160 14.98 0.27 -11.38
C GLY A 160 14.28 1.58 -11.77
N ALA A 161 14.03 1.79 -13.07
CA ALA A 161 13.26 2.95 -13.55
C ALA A 161 11.83 2.96 -13.00
N ARG A 162 11.17 1.79 -12.91
CA ARG A 162 9.85 1.64 -12.31
C ARG A 162 9.84 2.09 -10.85
N HIS A 163 10.81 1.63 -10.06
CA HIS A 163 10.92 1.95 -8.65
C HIS A 163 11.17 3.45 -8.42
N ALA A 164 12.12 4.04 -9.14
CA ALA A 164 12.40 5.47 -9.07
C ALA A 164 11.18 6.33 -9.45
N ARG A 165 10.43 5.93 -10.49
CA ARG A 165 9.19 6.59 -10.87
C ARG A 165 8.14 6.51 -9.76
N LEU A 166 8.00 5.37 -9.09
CA LEU A 166 7.06 5.24 -7.98
C LEU A 166 7.41 6.18 -6.83
N GLU A 167 8.69 6.25 -6.43
CA GLU A 167 9.15 7.17 -5.39
C GLU A 167 8.81 8.63 -5.74
N ALA A 168 9.10 9.06 -6.97
CA ALA A 168 8.76 10.40 -7.45
C ALA A 168 7.25 10.69 -7.45
N LEU A 169 6.41 9.70 -7.81
CA LEU A 169 4.95 9.86 -7.75
C LEU A 169 4.45 9.98 -6.30
N LEU A 170 5.00 9.19 -5.38
CA LEU A 170 4.65 9.26 -3.96
C LEU A 170 5.05 10.59 -3.33
N GLU A 171 6.24 11.11 -3.65
CA GLU A 171 6.68 12.45 -3.25
C GLU A 171 5.71 13.52 -3.76
N ARG A 172 5.33 13.46 -5.04
CA ARG A 172 4.35 14.39 -5.63
C ARG A 172 2.95 14.29 -5.04
N LEU A 173 2.57 13.12 -4.51
CA LEU A 173 1.32 12.94 -3.77
C LEU A 173 1.37 13.52 -2.34
N GLY A 174 2.54 13.98 -1.89
CA GLY A 174 2.77 14.45 -0.51
C GLY A 174 2.85 13.31 0.49
N VAL A 175 3.40 12.16 0.09
CA VAL A 175 3.62 11.01 0.98
C VAL A 175 4.97 11.17 1.69
N ASP A 176 4.97 11.90 2.80
CA ASP A 176 6.21 12.26 3.52
C ASP A 176 6.74 11.17 4.47
N CYS A 177 6.13 9.98 4.49
CA CYS A 177 6.48 8.89 5.43
C CYS A 177 7.15 7.68 4.78
N VAL A 178 7.67 7.81 3.56
CA VAL A 178 8.34 6.71 2.86
C VAL A 178 9.68 6.40 3.54
N VAL A 179 9.90 5.12 3.87
CA VAL A 179 11.15 4.59 4.43
C VAL A 179 11.66 3.46 3.52
N PRO A 180 12.76 3.65 2.79
CA PRO A 180 13.38 2.59 2.01
C PRO A 180 13.79 1.42 2.92
N THR A 181 13.22 0.24 2.68
CA THR A 181 13.41 -0.93 3.55
C THR A 181 13.80 -2.14 2.71
N PRO A 182 15.09 -2.29 2.34
CA PRO A 182 15.54 -3.38 1.46
C PRO A 182 15.31 -4.80 2.01
N SER A 183 15.18 -4.93 3.33
CA SER A 183 14.84 -6.18 4.02
C SER A 183 13.35 -6.52 3.96
N LEU A 184 12.51 -5.60 3.47
CA LEU A 184 11.07 -5.83 3.34
C LEU A 184 10.82 -6.87 2.25
N VAL A 185 10.57 -8.09 2.70
CA VAL A 185 10.10 -9.20 1.89
C VAL A 185 8.69 -9.60 2.34
N ARG A 186 7.94 -10.28 1.48
CA ARG A 186 6.59 -10.73 1.81
C ARG A 186 6.56 -12.24 2.01
N GLY A 187 5.74 -12.70 2.97
CA GLY A 187 5.59 -14.13 3.26
C GLY A 187 5.01 -14.96 2.10
N LEU A 188 4.36 -14.28 1.15
CA LEU A 188 3.79 -14.85 -0.07
C LEU A 188 4.73 -14.60 -1.24
N ASP A 189 5.06 -15.65 -1.97
CA ASP A 189 6.13 -15.69 -2.98
C ASP A 189 5.73 -15.10 -4.35
N TYR A 190 4.43 -14.79 -4.51
CA TYR A 190 3.86 -14.28 -5.75
C TYR A 190 4.10 -12.79 -6.01
N TYR A 191 4.62 -12.04 -5.02
CA TYR A 191 4.91 -10.62 -5.21
C TYR A 191 6.05 -10.40 -6.22
N LYS A 192 5.94 -9.32 -7.00
CA LYS A 192 6.94 -8.79 -7.94
C LYS A 192 6.94 -7.27 -7.85
N GLU A 193 8.00 -6.62 -8.31
CA GLU A 193 8.08 -5.15 -8.31
C GLU A 193 7.80 -4.56 -6.91
N CYS A 194 7.03 -3.48 -6.81
CA CYS A 194 6.73 -2.79 -5.57
C CYS A 194 6.11 -3.70 -4.49
N VAL A 195 6.69 -3.67 -3.29
CA VAL A 195 6.09 -4.17 -2.05
C VAL A 195 6.14 -3.08 -0.99
N PHE A 196 5.09 -2.97 -0.18
CA PHE A 196 5.00 -1.94 0.83
C PHE A 196 4.29 -2.39 2.10
N GLU A 197 4.59 -1.70 3.20
CA GLU A 197 4.02 -1.96 4.51
C GLU A 197 3.83 -0.66 5.28
N ALA A 198 2.65 -0.48 5.87
CA ALA A 198 2.39 0.62 6.78
C ALA A 198 2.58 0.13 8.23
N VAL A 199 3.57 0.71 8.91
CA VAL A 199 4.03 0.31 10.25
C VAL A 199 3.89 1.50 11.21
N LEU A 200 3.54 1.23 12.47
CA LEU A 200 3.51 2.26 13.50
C LEU A 200 4.76 2.15 14.38
N ARG A 201 5.50 3.25 14.54
CA ARG A 201 6.62 3.29 15.48
C ARG A 201 6.10 3.17 16.93
N PRO A 202 6.78 2.39 17.79
CA PRO A 202 6.54 2.47 19.23
C PRO A 202 6.90 3.87 19.75
N THR A 203 6.16 4.39 20.74
CA THR A 203 6.53 5.62 21.47
C THR A 203 7.54 5.34 22.56
N GLU A 204 8.47 6.28 22.79
CA GLU A 204 9.37 6.28 23.95
C GLU A 204 8.65 6.50 25.30
N LEU A 205 7.38 6.91 25.27
CA LEU A 205 6.51 6.92 26.43
C LEU A 205 5.75 5.60 26.49
N GLY A 206 6.03 4.85 27.56
CA GLY A 206 5.32 3.64 27.95
C GLY A 206 3.80 3.87 28.00
N GLU A 207 3.08 2.84 27.59
CA GLU A 207 1.65 2.61 27.78
C GLU A 207 0.66 3.65 27.24
N GLY A 208 -0.24 3.16 26.37
CA GLY A 208 -1.56 3.74 26.16
C GLY A 208 -2.41 2.84 25.25
N PRO A 209 -3.76 2.79 25.36
CA PRO A 209 -4.63 3.13 26.49
C PRO A 209 -4.98 1.89 27.35
N CYS A 210 -4.21 0.80 27.29
CA CYS A 210 -4.37 -0.31 28.22
C CYS A 210 -3.38 -0.15 29.38
N GLY A 211 -3.64 0.87 30.19
CA GLY A 211 -3.10 0.98 31.54
C GLY A 211 -4.19 0.60 32.52
N ASP A 212 -4.31 -0.69 32.82
CA ASP A 212 -4.51 -1.15 34.19
C ASP A 212 -3.91 -2.54 34.32
N GLY A 213 -2.87 -2.63 35.14
CA GLY A 213 -2.25 -3.89 35.54
C GLY A 213 -3.16 -4.71 36.46
N SER A 214 -4.37 -5.04 36.01
CA SER A 214 -5.18 -6.07 36.66
C SER A 214 -4.81 -7.42 36.06
N ALA A 215 -3.75 -7.99 36.62
CA ALA A 215 -3.45 -9.41 36.52
C ALA A 215 -4.63 -10.21 37.09
N GLY A 216 -5.54 -10.64 36.22
CA GLY A 216 -6.57 -11.64 36.51
C GLY A 216 -6.08 -13.01 36.10
N ASP A 217 -5.56 -13.74 37.09
CA ASP A 217 -5.50 -15.21 37.19
C ASP A 217 -5.19 -16.02 35.92
N TRP A 218 -3.90 -16.16 35.62
CA TRP A 218 -3.35 -17.41 35.11
C TRP A 218 -2.22 -17.83 36.06
N ALA A 219 -2.58 -18.66 37.03
CA ALA A 219 -1.69 -19.15 38.06
C ALA A 219 -0.50 -19.95 37.49
N GLY A 220 0.71 -19.60 37.96
CA GLY A 220 1.83 -20.55 38.06
C GLY A 220 3.11 -20.19 37.29
N ALA A 221 3.91 -19.26 37.81
CA ALA A 221 5.37 -19.40 38.00
C ALA A 221 5.98 -18.10 38.58
N ALA A 222 6.89 -18.26 39.55
CA ALA A 222 7.51 -17.25 40.41
C ALA A 222 8.71 -16.51 39.73
N PRO A 223 9.34 -15.50 40.38
CA PRO A 223 9.76 -14.25 39.74
C PRO A 223 11.23 -14.12 39.30
N ALA A 224 11.40 -13.20 38.34
CA ALA A 224 12.50 -12.28 38.03
C ALA A 224 13.92 -12.49 38.61
N ALA A 225 14.89 -12.56 37.69
CA ALA A 225 16.15 -11.81 37.74
C ALA A 225 16.61 -11.58 36.29
N ASP A 226 17.28 -10.46 36.02
CA ASP A 226 17.90 -10.04 34.74
C ASP A 226 17.06 -9.18 33.78
N ALA A 227 16.19 -8.32 34.33
CA ALA A 227 15.46 -7.31 33.56
C ALA A 227 16.29 -6.07 33.13
N GLU A 228 17.62 -6.06 33.34
CA GLU A 228 18.43 -4.83 33.15
C GLU A 228 19.45 -4.89 31.99
N ALA A 229 19.46 -5.96 31.17
CA ALA A 229 20.38 -6.08 30.03
C ALA A 229 19.69 -6.31 28.66
N ALA A 230 18.36 -6.33 28.60
CA ALA A 230 17.61 -6.54 27.36
C ALA A 230 16.99 -5.23 26.82
N GLY A 231 17.84 -4.28 26.44
CA GLY A 231 17.46 -3.07 25.68
C GLY A 231 16.96 -3.34 24.24
N LEU A 232 16.37 -4.51 23.98
CA LEU A 232 15.97 -4.96 22.65
C LEU A 232 14.60 -5.65 22.67
N ALA A 233 13.60 -5.02 23.27
CA ALA A 233 12.19 -5.42 23.09
C ALA A 233 11.23 -4.26 23.40
N ALA A 234 11.51 -3.04 22.91
CA ALA A 234 10.45 -2.05 22.77
C ALA A 234 9.42 -2.64 21.81
N SER A 235 8.25 -3.01 22.33
CA SER A 235 7.18 -3.68 21.58
C SER A 235 6.77 -2.81 20.40
N ARG A 236 7.33 -3.10 19.21
CA ARG A 236 6.95 -2.42 17.96
C ARG A 236 5.44 -2.57 17.78
N VAL A 237 4.74 -1.45 17.58
CA VAL A 237 3.38 -1.51 17.07
C VAL A 237 3.48 -2.02 15.63
N GLY A 238 3.41 -3.34 15.45
CA GLY A 238 3.69 -3.98 14.15
C GLY A 238 2.78 -3.54 13.00
N THR A 239 3.05 -4.09 11.81
CA THR A 239 2.29 -3.97 10.56
C THR A 239 0.79 -3.76 10.73
N VAL A 240 0.28 -2.64 10.23
CA VAL A 240 -1.15 -2.32 10.21
C VAL A 240 -1.78 -2.74 8.89
N LEU A 241 -1.09 -2.47 7.80
CA LEU A 241 -1.52 -2.73 6.42
C LEU A 241 -0.30 -3.13 5.62
N ALA A 242 -0.48 -4.05 4.68
CA ALA A 242 0.62 -4.45 3.81
C ALA A 242 0.10 -4.77 2.41
N GLY A 243 0.87 -4.42 1.39
CA GLY A 243 0.50 -4.61 -0.01
C GLY A 243 1.69 -4.78 -0.94
N GLY A 244 1.40 -4.80 -2.23
CA GLY A 244 2.40 -4.91 -3.29
C GLY A 244 1.81 -5.42 -4.60
N ARG A 245 2.63 -5.37 -5.64
CA ARG A 245 2.32 -5.84 -6.98
C ARG A 245 2.58 -7.34 -7.11
N TYR A 246 1.75 -8.04 -7.86
CA TYR A 246 1.75 -9.50 -7.93
C TYR A 246 1.45 -9.99 -9.36
N ASP A 247 2.03 -9.30 -10.34
CA ASP A 247 1.88 -9.64 -11.76
C ASP A 247 2.24 -11.11 -12.03
N GLY A 248 1.39 -11.78 -12.80
CA GLY A 248 1.52 -13.20 -13.10
C GLY A 248 0.88 -14.16 -12.09
N LEU A 249 0.27 -13.67 -11.00
CA LEU A 249 -0.47 -14.52 -10.06
C LEU A 249 -1.58 -15.33 -10.76
N THR A 250 -2.25 -14.75 -11.77
CA THR A 250 -3.26 -15.47 -12.57
C THR A 250 -2.71 -16.67 -13.35
N GLN A 251 -1.42 -16.66 -13.72
CA GLN A 251 -0.76 -17.76 -14.41
C GLN A 251 -0.66 -19.01 -13.54
N ARG A 252 -0.59 -18.85 -12.21
CA ARG A 252 -0.66 -19.97 -11.27
C ARG A 252 -2.02 -20.69 -11.27
N PHE A 253 -3.05 -20.03 -11.79
CA PHE A 253 -4.38 -20.60 -12.01
C PHE A 253 -4.59 -21.08 -13.45
N GLY A 254 -3.53 -21.13 -14.28
CA GLY A 254 -3.61 -21.54 -15.69
C GLY A 254 -4.24 -20.51 -16.62
N ALA A 255 -4.31 -19.25 -16.22
CA ALA A 255 -4.88 -18.16 -17.02
C ALA A 255 -3.80 -17.20 -17.55
N PRO A 256 -4.08 -16.40 -18.60
CA PRO A 256 -3.17 -15.34 -19.04
C PRO A 256 -2.78 -14.39 -17.92
N SER A 257 -1.62 -13.74 -18.05
CA SER A 257 -1.16 -12.76 -17.07
C SER A 257 -2.15 -11.60 -16.98
N LEU A 258 -2.62 -11.33 -15.77
CA LEU A 258 -3.39 -10.15 -15.42
C LEU A 258 -2.53 -9.36 -14.43
N PRO A 259 -2.03 -8.17 -14.79
CA PRO A 259 -1.32 -7.32 -13.86
C PRO A 259 -2.19 -7.01 -12.66
N GLY A 260 -1.58 -6.86 -11.49
CA GLY A 260 -2.32 -6.32 -10.37
C GLY A 260 -1.49 -5.94 -9.17
N ILE A 261 -2.07 -5.01 -8.42
CA ILE A 261 -1.54 -4.50 -7.17
C ILE A 261 -2.67 -4.33 -6.18
N GLY A 262 -2.39 -4.57 -4.92
CA GLY A 262 -3.37 -4.36 -3.87
C GLY A 262 -2.74 -4.37 -2.50
N TRP A 263 -3.60 -4.25 -1.52
CA TRP A 263 -3.23 -4.30 -0.11
C TRP A 263 -4.34 -4.91 0.71
N ALA A 264 -3.94 -5.37 1.89
CA ALA A 264 -4.88 -5.85 2.87
C ALA A 264 -4.48 -5.39 4.28
N ALA A 265 -5.48 -5.17 5.12
CA ALA A 265 -5.33 -4.80 6.51
C ALA A 265 -6.19 -5.71 7.39
N GLY A 266 -5.71 -6.03 8.59
CA GLY A 266 -6.52 -6.69 9.59
C GLY A 266 -7.54 -5.68 10.13
N ALA A 267 -8.82 -5.85 9.81
CA ALA A 267 -9.87 -4.92 10.19
C ALA A 267 -9.96 -4.79 11.72
N ASP A 268 -9.80 -5.91 12.44
CA ASP A 268 -9.77 -5.91 13.91
C ASP A 268 -8.60 -5.06 14.45
N ARG A 269 -7.43 -5.14 13.80
CA ARG A 269 -6.24 -4.38 14.20
C ARG A 269 -6.40 -2.89 13.93
N VAL A 270 -6.94 -2.54 12.76
CA VAL A 270 -7.20 -1.15 12.39
C VAL A 270 -8.21 -0.52 13.35
N ALA A 271 -9.29 -1.23 13.68
CA ALA A 271 -10.28 -0.77 14.65
C ALA A 271 -9.69 -0.55 16.06
N LEU A 272 -8.76 -1.41 16.49
CA LEU A 272 -8.05 -1.24 17.77
C LEU A 272 -7.15 0.01 17.77
N LEU A 273 -6.56 0.36 16.63
CA LEU A 273 -5.62 1.48 16.50
C LEU A 273 -6.32 2.84 16.32
N GLY A 274 -7.49 2.86 15.66
CA GLY A 274 -8.28 4.09 15.45
C GLY A 274 -8.92 4.66 16.73
N GLY A 275 -8.97 3.89 17.81
CA GLY A 275 -9.63 4.26 19.05
C GLY A 275 -11.17 4.33 18.95
N THR A 276 -11.85 4.67 20.04
CA THR A 276 -13.33 4.77 20.12
C THR A 276 -13.92 5.99 19.40
N ARG A 277 -13.10 6.80 18.72
CA ARG A 277 -13.54 7.97 17.94
C ARG A 277 -13.89 7.60 16.50
N ALA A 278 -14.71 6.56 16.34
CA ALA A 278 -15.35 6.29 15.06
C ALA A 278 -16.42 7.37 14.82
N ASN A 279 -16.00 8.52 14.30
CA ASN A 279 -16.91 9.32 13.50
C ASN A 279 -17.23 8.49 12.27
N VAL A 280 -18.30 7.71 12.34
CA VAL A 280 -18.83 6.93 11.22
C VAL A 280 -19.45 7.92 10.25
N HIS A 281 -18.61 8.64 9.51
CA HIS A 281 -19.04 9.44 8.38
C HIS A 281 -19.02 8.58 7.13
N GLU A 282 -20.04 8.73 6.29
CA GLU A 282 -20.07 8.08 4.98
C GLU A 282 -18.95 8.67 4.12
N TRP A 283 -17.92 7.87 3.81
CA TRP A 283 -16.79 8.32 3.01
C TRP A 283 -17.26 8.65 1.58
N ARG A 284 -16.98 9.88 1.13
CA ARG A 284 -17.20 10.33 -0.24
C ARG A 284 -16.01 11.20 -0.66
N PRO A 285 -15.26 10.83 -1.72
CA PRO A 285 -14.21 11.70 -2.22
C PRO A 285 -14.86 13.00 -2.70
N SER A 286 -14.28 14.14 -2.38
CA SER A 286 -14.77 15.42 -2.90
C SER A 286 -14.31 15.64 -4.33
N VAL A 287 -13.10 15.16 -4.66
CA VAL A 287 -12.44 15.32 -5.97
C VAL A 287 -11.88 13.97 -6.44
N ALA A 288 -12.09 13.64 -7.71
CA ALA A 288 -11.44 12.51 -8.37
C ALA A 288 -10.42 13.01 -9.41
N VAL A 289 -9.18 12.55 -9.35
CA VAL A 289 -8.12 12.88 -10.32
C VAL A 289 -7.95 11.71 -11.28
N LEU A 290 -8.26 11.93 -12.55
CA LEU A 290 -8.25 10.93 -13.60
C LEU A 290 -6.99 11.11 -14.45
N VAL A 291 -6.09 10.12 -14.40
CA VAL A 291 -4.92 10.02 -15.30
C VAL A 291 -5.35 9.39 -16.62
N LEU A 292 -5.21 10.09 -17.74
CA LEU A 292 -5.50 9.54 -19.08
C LEU A 292 -4.19 9.22 -19.81
N GLY A 293 -3.98 7.94 -20.08
CA GLY A 293 -2.73 7.42 -20.65
C GLY A 293 -1.79 6.84 -19.59
N ASP A 294 -0.63 6.38 -20.03
CA ASP A 294 0.43 5.73 -19.24
C ASP A 294 1.77 6.51 -19.28
N GLY A 295 1.77 7.67 -19.91
CA GLY A 295 2.93 8.55 -19.99
C GLY A 295 3.33 9.12 -18.62
N GLU A 296 4.64 9.25 -18.42
CA GLU A 296 5.24 9.73 -17.17
C GLU A 296 4.77 11.14 -16.80
N ALA A 297 4.67 12.02 -17.79
CA ALA A 297 4.25 13.40 -17.59
C ALA A 297 2.80 13.50 -17.07
N GLN A 298 1.89 12.65 -17.56
CA GLN A 298 0.50 12.56 -17.10
C GLN A 298 0.40 12.03 -15.66
N GLY A 299 1.11 10.95 -15.33
CA GLY A 299 1.13 10.40 -13.97
C GLY A 299 1.66 11.41 -12.96
N SER A 300 2.75 12.08 -13.33
CA SER A 300 3.37 13.15 -12.54
C SER A 300 2.38 14.30 -12.33
N ALA A 301 1.83 14.87 -13.40
CA ALA A 301 0.87 15.97 -13.34
C ALA A 301 -0.37 15.62 -12.49
N ALA A 302 -0.89 14.40 -12.60
CA ALA A 302 -2.01 13.94 -11.79
C ALA A 302 -1.68 13.82 -10.31
N CYS A 303 -0.52 13.28 -9.95
CA CYS A 303 -0.08 13.21 -8.55
C CYS A 303 0.04 14.61 -7.94
N GLY A 304 0.63 15.55 -8.69
CA GLY A 304 0.72 16.96 -8.26
C GLY A 304 -0.65 17.62 -8.12
N ALA A 305 -1.54 17.43 -9.09
CA ALA A 305 -2.90 17.94 -9.03
C ALA A 305 -3.69 17.35 -7.84
N ALA A 306 -3.47 16.08 -7.51
CA ALA A 306 -4.08 15.45 -6.35
C ALA A 306 -3.58 16.05 -5.03
N ALA A 307 -2.27 16.27 -4.88
CA ALA A 307 -1.71 16.91 -3.70
C ALA A 307 -2.22 18.35 -3.53
N VAL A 308 -2.24 19.12 -4.61
CA VAL A 308 -2.82 20.47 -4.64
C VAL A 308 -4.30 20.47 -4.26
N ALA A 309 -5.09 19.57 -4.83
CA ALA A 309 -6.52 19.48 -4.51
C ALA A 309 -6.74 19.16 -3.01
N ARG A 310 -5.90 18.29 -2.42
CA ARG A 310 -5.93 18.01 -0.96
C ARG A 310 -5.62 19.27 -0.15
N GLN A 311 -4.62 20.04 -0.57
CA GLN A 311 -4.26 21.30 0.09
C GLN A 311 -5.39 22.33 -0.01
N ALA A 312 -6.02 22.48 -1.18
CA ALA A 312 -7.12 23.41 -1.40
C ALA A 312 -8.36 23.05 -0.57
N LEU A 313 -8.74 21.76 -0.51
CA LEU A 313 -9.83 21.29 0.34
C LEU A 313 -9.56 21.57 1.82
N LYS A 314 -8.32 21.35 2.28
CA LYS A 314 -7.90 21.65 3.65
C LYS A 314 -7.98 23.16 3.95
N ALA A 315 -7.53 24.01 3.03
CA ALA A 315 -7.55 25.46 3.18
C ALA A 315 -8.98 26.04 3.17
N ALA A 316 -9.89 25.43 2.42
CA ALA A 316 -11.31 25.81 2.35
C ALA A 316 -12.11 25.43 3.61
N GLY A 317 -11.48 24.86 4.64
CA GLY A 317 -12.17 24.42 5.86
C GLY A 317 -13.16 23.29 5.59
N ALA A 318 -12.93 22.49 4.53
CA ALA A 318 -13.80 21.40 4.18
C ALA A 318 -13.96 20.42 5.38
N ALA A 319 -15.17 19.91 5.55
CA ALA A 319 -15.50 19.05 6.68
C ALA A 319 -14.56 17.85 6.78
N ALA A 320 -14.37 17.33 7.99
CA ALA A 320 -13.69 16.05 8.21
C ALA A 320 -14.32 14.98 7.29
N GLY A 321 -13.54 14.43 6.36
CA GLY A 321 -13.99 13.47 5.33
C GLY A 321 -13.81 13.91 3.87
N SER A 322 -13.46 15.17 3.60
CA SER A 322 -13.11 15.61 2.25
C SER A 322 -11.78 14.99 1.79
N SER A 323 -11.87 14.05 0.85
CA SER A 323 -10.72 13.32 0.31
C SER A 323 -10.57 13.46 -1.20
N VAL A 324 -9.36 13.22 -1.71
CA VAL A 324 -9.04 13.24 -3.13
C VAL A 324 -8.65 11.83 -3.56
N SER A 325 -9.39 11.26 -4.50
CA SER A 325 -9.09 9.94 -5.06
C SER A 325 -8.27 10.09 -6.33
N LEU A 326 -7.11 9.45 -6.40
CA LEU A 326 -6.39 9.24 -7.66
C LEU A 326 -7.01 8.03 -8.38
N GLN A 327 -7.18 8.13 -9.68
CA GLN A 327 -7.61 7.03 -10.53
C GLN A 327 -6.64 6.91 -11.70
N ALA A 328 -5.73 5.95 -11.65
CA ALA A 328 -4.95 5.45 -12.79
C ALA A 328 -5.85 4.65 -13.74
N GLY A 329 -5.33 4.14 -14.86
CA GLY A 329 -6.09 3.26 -15.74
C GLY A 329 -5.97 3.61 -17.21
N THR A 330 -5.47 2.65 -17.98
CA THR A 330 -5.59 2.61 -19.43
C THR A 330 -6.85 1.82 -19.86
N GLY A 331 -7.31 2.01 -21.10
CA GLY A 331 -8.36 1.18 -21.72
C GLY A 331 -9.82 1.44 -21.30
N THR A 332 -10.09 2.23 -20.25
CA THR A 332 -11.47 2.61 -19.89
C THR A 332 -11.82 4.00 -20.41
N LYS A 333 -12.92 4.13 -21.16
CA LYS A 333 -13.42 5.42 -21.70
C LYS A 333 -13.59 6.45 -20.58
N VAL A 334 -13.17 7.69 -20.82
CA VAL A 334 -13.23 8.82 -19.86
C VAL A 334 -14.62 8.97 -19.23
N GLY A 335 -15.68 8.91 -20.05
CA GLY A 335 -17.06 9.02 -19.56
C GLY A 335 -17.45 7.96 -18.52
N ALA A 336 -16.94 6.72 -18.65
CA ALA A 336 -17.20 5.66 -17.68
C ALA A 336 -16.47 5.90 -16.35
N ARG A 337 -15.27 6.50 -16.39
CA ARG A 337 -14.50 6.88 -15.20
C ARG A 337 -15.14 8.06 -14.47
N LEU A 338 -15.61 9.07 -15.21
CA LEU A 338 -16.40 10.16 -14.64
C LEU A 338 -17.68 9.67 -13.97
N ALA A 339 -18.40 8.73 -14.61
CA ALA A 339 -19.58 8.11 -14.01
C ALA A 339 -19.25 7.30 -12.75
N ALA A 340 -18.09 6.63 -12.71
CA ALA A 340 -17.62 5.93 -11.51
C ALA A 340 -17.27 6.90 -10.38
N ALA A 341 -16.59 8.01 -10.68
CA ALA A 341 -16.29 9.07 -9.71
C ALA A 341 -17.57 9.68 -9.13
N ALA A 342 -18.56 9.99 -9.97
CA ALA A 342 -19.85 10.52 -9.53
C ALA A 342 -20.60 9.53 -8.62
N ARG A 343 -20.63 8.23 -8.98
CA ARG A 343 -21.23 7.19 -8.12
C ARG A 343 -20.51 7.03 -6.78
N ALA A 344 -19.19 7.26 -6.75
CA ALA A 344 -18.42 7.25 -5.50
C ALA A 344 -18.70 8.47 -4.62
N GLY A 345 -19.36 9.52 -5.15
CA GLY A 345 -19.71 10.73 -4.41
C GLY A 345 -18.87 11.96 -4.74
N ALA A 346 -17.98 11.89 -5.74
CA ALA A 346 -17.20 13.05 -6.18
C ALA A 346 -18.09 14.17 -6.70
N THR A 347 -17.77 15.40 -6.29
CA THR A 347 -18.40 16.62 -6.82
C THR A 347 -17.65 17.11 -8.06
N HIS A 348 -16.33 16.98 -8.04
CA HIS A 348 -15.43 17.41 -9.10
C HIS A 348 -14.56 16.28 -9.61
N ALA A 349 -14.20 16.37 -10.89
CA ALA A 349 -13.15 15.58 -11.50
C ALA A 349 -12.06 16.49 -12.06
N ILE A 350 -10.80 16.15 -11.80
CA ILE A 350 -9.62 16.69 -12.46
C ILE A 350 -9.22 15.69 -13.54
N ILE A 351 -9.12 16.14 -14.78
CA ILE A 351 -8.76 15.31 -15.93
C ILE A 351 -7.36 15.72 -16.38
N VAL A 352 -6.47 14.73 -16.43
CA VAL A 352 -5.06 14.90 -16.82
C VAL A 352 -4.78 13.99 -18.02
N GLY A 353 -4.83 14.55 -19.22
CA GLY A 353 -4.46 13.87 -20.46
C GLY A 353 -3.16 14.39 -21.06
N GLU A 354 -2.79 13.82 -22.20
CA GLU A 354 -1.54 14.18 -22.89
C GLU A 354 -1.56 15.64 -23.39
N ASP A 355 -2.67 16.08 -23.97
CA ASP A 355 -2.82 17.45 -24.47
C ASP A 355 -2.79 18.46 -23.34
N GLU A 356 -3.49 18.18 -22.23
CA GLU A 356 -3.46 19.00 -21.02
C GLU A 356 -2.03 19.20 -20.51
N VAL A 357 -1.27 18.12 -20.40
CA VAL A 357 0.11 18.16 -19.91
C VAL A 357 1.02 18.91 -20.88
N ARG A 358 0.86 18.73 -22.19
CA ARG A 358 1.65 19.43 -23.22
C ARG A 358 1.44 20.95 -23.15
N GLU A 359 0.23 21.37 -22.81
CA GLU A 359 -0.15 22.78 -22.65
C GLU A 359 0.11 23.34 -21.23
N GLY A 360 0.63 22.53 -20.29
CA GLY A 360 0.86 22.94 -18.91
C GLY A 360 -0.43 23.16 -18.10
N SER A 361 -1.55 22.60 -18.56
CA SER A 361 -2.88 22.79 -18.00
C SER A 361 -3.51 21.48 -17.53
N ILE A 362 -4.67 21.58 -16.87
CA ILE A 362 -5.57 20.47 -16.57
C ILE A 362 -7.01 20.92 -16.76
N VAL A 363 -7.95 19.96 -16.83
CA VAL A 363 -9.38 20.27 -16.88
C VAL A 363 -10.04 19.95 -15.54
N VAL A 364 -10.66 20.95 -14.92
CA VAL A 364 -11.51 20.77 -13.75
C VAL A 364 -12.96 20.74 -14.22
N ARG A 365 -13.69 19.70 -13.84
CA ARG A 365 -15.08 19.48 -14.24
C ARG A 365 -15.96 19.25 -13.02
N HIS A 366 -17.07 19.98 -12.93
CA HIS A 366 -18.14 19.68 -11.99
C HIS A 366 -19.00 18.54 -12.54
N LEU A 367 -19.20 17.50 -11.74
CA LEU A 367 -19.80 16.24 -12.23
C LEU A 367 -21.32 16.35 -12.40
N ALA A 368 -22.01 17.16 -11.59
CA ALA A 368 -23.46 17.35 -11.70
C ALA A 368 -23.85 18.30 -12.84
N SER A 369 -23.34 19.53 -12.85
CA SER A 369 -23.67 20.53 -13.88
C SER A 369 -22.97 20.28 -15.22
N ARG A 370 -21.93 19.43 -15.23
CA ARG A 370 -21.04 19.18 -16.39
C ARG A 370 -20.25 20.41 -16.86
N ALA A 371 -20.29 21.51 -16.10
CA ALA A 371 -19.41 22.65 -16.33
C ALA A 371 -17.95 22.21 -16.23
N GLN A 372 -17.11 22.71 -17.12
CA GLN A 372 -15.69 22.41 -17.15
C GLN A 372 -14.87 23.66 -17.44
N GLN A 373 -13.71 23.75 -16.82
CA GLN A 373 -12.76 24.83 -17.01
C GLN A 373 -11.36 24.26 -17.15
N ARG A 374 -10.63 24.72 -18.16
CA ARG A 374 -9.18 24.45 -18.28
C ARG A 374 -8.43 25.46 -17.43
N VAL A 375 -7.52 24.98 -16.61
CA VAL A 375 -6.73 25.79 -15.67
C VAL A 375 -5.28 25.36 -15.67
N GLU A 376 -4.38 26.27 -15.28
CA GLU A 376 -2.99 25.94 -15.04
C GLU A 376 -2.84 24.91 -13.90
N THR A 377 -1.74 24.17 -13.91
CA THR A 377 -1.41 23.15 -12.89
C THR A 377 -0.97 23.74 -11.54
N THR A 378 -1.23 25.02 -11.29
CA THR A 378 -0.80 25.73 -10.07
C THR A 378 -1.81 25.58 -8.93
N ALA A 379 -1.33 25.64 -7.69
CA ALA A 379 -2.18 25.47 -6.51
C ALA A 379 -3.35 26.45 -6.46
N ALA A 380 -3.10 27.71 -6.82
CA ALA A 380 -4.09 28.77 -6.85
C ALA A 380 -5.17 28.52 -7.92
N ALA A 381 -4.77 28.12 -9.14
CA ALA A 381 -5.70 27.92 -10.25
C ALA A 381 -6.62 26.71 -10.02
N ILE A 382 -6.06 25.59 -9.53
CA ILE A 382 -6.85 24.40 -9.18
C ILE A 382 -7.81 24.70 -8.02
N GLY A 383 -7.31 25.35 -6.96
CA GLY A 383 -8.14 25.72 -5.80
C GLY A 383 -9.30 26.65 -6.19
N ALA A 384 -9.05 27.67 -7.02
CA ALA A 384 -10.10 28.55 -7.52
C ALA A 384 -11.14 27.78 -8.35
N ALA A 385 -10.71 26.91 -9.26
CA ALA A 385 -11.63 26.12 -10.08
C ALA A 385 -12.52 25.18 -9.25
N LEU A 386 -11.97 24.53 -8.21
CA LEU A 386 -12.74 23.66 -7.32
C LEU A 386 -13.84 24.40 -6.52
N LEU A 387 -13.71 25.72 -6.35
CA LEU A 387 -14.70 26.56 -5.65
C LEU A 387 -15.77 27.17 -6.57
N HIS A 388 -15.44 27.40 -7.85
CA HIS A 388 -16.27 28.20 -8.76
C HIS A 388 -16.91 27.40 -9.91
N VAL A 389 -16.34 26.25 -10.28
CA VAL A 389 -16.90 25.44 -11.38
C VAL A 389 -18.19 24.76 -10.90
N GLY A 390 -19.34 25.17 -11.46
CA GLY A 390 -20.65 24.61 -11.12
C GLY A 390 -21.49 25.42 -10.11
N SER A 391 -21.01 26.60 -9.71
CA SER A 391 -21.73 27.59 -8.88
C SER A 391 -22.66 28.51 -9.71
N GLN A 392 -22.71 28.31 -11.03
CA GLN A 392 -23.66 28.87 -11.99
C GLN A 392 -24.48 27.73 -12.59
#